data_AF-A0A1C6SRY5-F1
#
_entry.id   AF-A0A1C6SRY5-F1
#
_cell.length_a   1.000
_cell.length_b   1.000
_cell.length_c   1.000
_cell.angle_alpha   90.00
_cell.angle_beta   90.00
_cell.angle_gamma   90.00
#
_symmetry.space_group_name_H-M   'P 1'
#
loop_
_entity.id
_entity.type
_entity.pdbx_description
1 polymer ?
#
loop_
_entity_poly.entity_id
_entity_poly.type
_entity_poly.pdbx_seq_one_letter_code
_entity_poly.pdbx_strand_id
1 'polypeptide(L)'
;MSATPISRYDGVQVSGGVQVRMTADRVRRWEFGSASFARRGYDHVDVDRFRMQVADELDLLAAEIANLRAENERLNDHVELHRHGVIPSDGAAAKLPAAKEVNLLSAAQREAEQIIAQAHDYARRVAEYARMQYESYMQAAAEEAKQEAERVVQDYRSSAGTNFDDTVATREALRIFGEMMISHMQAAARHLDNGSEQLARTMDRIVTEAAGAASVSAGQPQVALPRHQQR
;
A
#
# COMPACT_ATOMS: atom_id res chain seq x y z
N MET A 1 -41.52 36.38 -18.28
CA MET A 1 -40.26 35.62 -18.35
C MET A 1 -39.62 35.69 -16.99
N SER A 2 -39.82 34.64 -16.20
CA SER A 2 -39.47 34.53 -14.78
C SER A 2 -38.05 33.99 -14.63
N ALA A 3 -37.12 34.83 -14.19
CA ALA A 3 -35.78 34.41 -13.78
C ALA A 3 -35.83 33.96 -12.31
N THR A 4 -35.82 32.64 -12.11
CA THR A 4 -35.70 32.00 -10.80
C THR A 4 -34.32 32.31 -10.22
N PRO A 5 -34.20 32.77 -8.96
CA PRO A 5 -32.90 32.98 -8.35
C PRO A 5 -32.25 31.63 -8.05
N ILE A 6 -31.02 31.46 -8.55
CA ILE A 6 -30.14 30.34 -8.18
C ILE A 6 -29.93 30.41 -6.66
N SER A 7 -30.49 29.43 -5.95
CA SER A 7 -30.35 29.29 -4.51
C SER A 7 -28.86 29.19 -4.19
N ARG A 8 -28.38 30.22 -3.49
CA ARG A 8 -27.01 30.35 -3.01
C ARG A 8 -26.70 29.12 -2.16
N TYR A 9 -25.74 28.31 -2.61
CA TYR A 9 -25.19 27.25 -1.77
C TYR A 9 -24.47 27.93 -0.60
N ASP A 10 -25.07 27.81 0.58
CA ASP A 10 -24.52 28.34 1.83
C ASP A 10 -23.33 27.46 2.22
N GLY A 11 -22.17 27.82 1.68
CA GLY A 11 -20.89 27.27 2.10
C GLY A 11 -20.69 27.69 3.54
N VAL A 12 -20.84 26.76 4.48
CA VAL A 12 -20.48 26.93 5.89
C VAL A 12 -19.06 27.47 5.94
N GLN A 13 -18.94 28.77 6.20
CA GLN A 13 -17.67 29.44 6.44
C GLN A 13 -17.18 29.01 7.83
N VAL A 14 -16.29 28.03 7.85
CA VAL A 14 -15.45 27.78 9.03
C VAL A 14 -14.27 28.74 8.94
N SER A 15 -14.32 29.78 9.77
CA SER A 15 -13.26 30.77 9.96
C SER A 15 -11.92 30.10 10.24
N GLY A 16 -10.90 30.38 9.41
CA GLY A 16 -9.50 30.05 9.68
C GLY A 16 -9.17 28.56 9.69
N GLY A 17 -9.21 27.89 8.54
CA GLY A 17 -8.73 26.52 8.41
C GLY A 17 -8.51 26.17 6.96
N VAL A 18 -7.42 25.48 6.66
CA VAL A 18 -7.13 24.86 5.35
C VAL A 18 -8.43 24.36 4.74
N GLN A 19 -8.85 24.88 3.58
CA GLN A 19 -9.99 24.34 2.86
C GLN A 19 -9.71 22.86 2.62
N VAL A 20 -10.31 21.98 3.42
CA VAL A 20 -10.11 20.54 3.29
C VAL A 20 -10.86 20.13 2.02
N ARG A 21 -10.15 20.17 0.89
CA ARG A 21 -10.68 19.76 -0.39
C ARG A 21 -11.11 18.31 -0.30
N MET A 22 -12.22 17.98 -0.96
CA MET A 22 -12.67 16.61 -1.07
C MET A 22 -11.64 15.82 -1.88
N THR A 23 -11.06 14.77 -1.30
CA THR A 23 -10.14 13.86 -1.97
C THR A 23 -10.85 12.56 -2.32
N ALA A 24 -10.35 11.82 -3.32
CA ALA A 24 -10.93 10.54 -3.71
C ALA A 24 -11.04 9.56 -2.53
N ASP A 25 -9.99 9.44 -1.72
CA ASP A 25 -9.99 8.61 -0.51
C ASP A 25 -11.03 9.04 0.51
N ARG A 26 -11.28 10.34 0.63
CA ARG A 26 -12.32 10.86 1.52
C ARG A 26 -13.71 10.50 1.01
N VAL A 27 -13.92 10.54 -0.31
CA VAL A 27 -15.18 10.11 -0.93
C VAL A 27 -15.40 8.61 -0.73
N ARG A 28 -14.39 7.77 -0.96
CA ARG A 28 -14.47 6.30 -0.78
C ARG A 28 -14.83 5.90 0.66
N ARG A 29 -14.32 6.63 1.65
CA ARG A 29 -14.60 6.40 3.08
C ARG A 29 -15.84 7.13 3.60
N TRP A 30 -16.51 7.93 2.77
CA TRP A 30 -17.65 8.71 3.22
C TRP A 30 -18.87 7.82 3.38
N GLU A 31 -19.44 7.80 4.60
CA GLU A 31 -20.66 7.09 4.91
C GLU A 31 -21.84 8.06 4.95
N PHE A 32 -22.91 7.75 4.22
CA PHE A 32 -24.15 8.51 4.29
C PHE A 32 -25.01 8.02 5.45
N GLY A 33 -25.59 8.95 6.22
CA GLY A 33 -26.56 8.60 7.25
C GLY A 33 -27.81 7.94 6.63
N SER A 34 -28.27 6.84 7.21
CA SER A 34 -29.50 6.16 6.76
C SER A 34 -30.73 7.02 7.09
N ALA A 35 -31.64 7.15 6.12
CA ALA A 35 -32.87 7.92 6.32
C ALA A 35 -33.79 7.21 7.33
N SER A 36 -34.33 7.95 8.31
CA SER A 36 -35.33 7.41 9.22
C SER A 36 -36.55 6.89 8.45
N PHE A 37 -37.11 5.78 8.94
CA PHE A 37 -38.18 4.92 8.37
C PHE A 37 -39.41 5.63 7.76
N ALA A 38 -39.59 6.94 7.98
CA ALA A 38 -40.68 7.77 7.49
C ALA A 38 -40.35 8.63 6.25
N ARG A 39 -39.13 8.58 5.70
CA ARG A 39 -38.76 9.31 4.47
C ARG A 39 -38.14 8.39 3.41
N ARG A 40 -38.54 8.58 2.16
CA ARG A 40 -37.95 7.90 1.00
C ARG A 40 -36.50 8.39 0.81
N GLY A 41 -35.53 7.51 1.03
CA GLY A 41 -34.10 7.77 0.84
C GLY A 41 -33.64 7.46 -0.59
N TYR A 42 -32.39 7.81 -0.89
CA TYR A 42 -31.70 7.34 -2.08
C TYR A 42 -31.42 5.84 -1.98
N ASP A 43 -31.35 5.16 -3.13
CA ASP A 43 -30.92 3.77 -3.18
C ASP A 43 -29.42 3.67 -2.83
N HIS A 44 -29.10 2.88 -1.82
CA HIS A 44 -27.72 2.68 -1.35
C HIS A 44 -26.80 2.16 -2.45
N VAL A 45 -27.29 1.26 -3.32
CA VAL A 45 -26.47 0.67 -4.38
C VAL A 45 -26.09 1.71 -5.44
N ASP A 46 -27.03 2.57 -5.80
CA ASP A 46 -26.78 3.64 -6.78
C ASP A 46 -25.88 4.74 -6.20
N VAL A 47 -26.06 5.07 -4.92
CA VAL A 47 -25.19 6.02 -4.21
C VAL A 47 -23.76 5.48 -4.11
N ASP A 48 -23.58 4.20 -3.81
CA ASP A 48 -22.25 3.59 -3.75
C ASP A 48 -21.56 3.57 -5.12
N ARG A 49 -22.31 3.26 -6.19
CA ARG A 49 -21.79 3.32 -7.57
C ARG A 49 -21.36 4.74 -7.93
N PHE A 50 -22.20 5.73 -7.64
CA PHE A 50 -21.89 7.14 -7.88
C PHE A 50 -20.66 7.59 -7.07
N ARG A 51 -20.56 7.17 -5.81
CA ARG A 51 -19.41 7.47 -4.94
C ARG A 51 -18.10 6.95 -5.51
N MET A 52 -18.09 5.72 -6.04
CA MET A 52 -16.92 5.15 -6.71
C MET A 52 -16.54 5.95 -7.96
N GLN A 53 -17.52 6.25 -8.82
CA GLN A 53 -17.28 7.05 -10.04
C GLN A 53 -16.72 8.44 -9.73
N VAL A 54 -17.24 9.11 -8.71
CA VAL A 54 -16.75 10.43 -8.29
C VAL A 54 -15.33 10.34 -7.73
N ALA A 55 -15.02 9.28 -6.96
CA ALA A 55 -13.66 9.10 -6.44
C ALA A 55 -12.64 8.89 -7.58
N ASP A 56 -12.99 8.09 -8.58
CA ASP A 56 -12.11 7.82 -9.72
C ASP A 56 -11.89 9.07 -10.59
N GLU A 57 -12.93 9.88 -10.78
CA GLU A 57 -12.81 11.17 -11.48
C GLU A 57 -11.93 12.16 -10.71
N LEU A 58 -12.03 12.19 -9.37
CA LEU A 58 -11.17 13.03 -8.53
C LEU A 58 -9.70 12.62 -8.61
N ASP A 59 -9.42 11.31 -8.70
CA ASP A 59 -8.05 10.81 -8.89
C ASP A 59 -7.50 11.19 -10.27
N LEU A 60 -8.31 11.08 -11.32
CA LEU A 60 -7.94 11.49 -12.68
C LEU A 60 -7.60 12.98 -12.73
N LEU A 61 -8.47 13.83 -12.18
CA LEU A 61 -8.25 15.28 -12.15
C LEU A 61 -7.04 15.66 -11.29
N ALA A 62 -6.80 14.96 -10.18
CA ALA A 62 -5.61 15.18 -9.36
C ALA A 62 -4.32 14.88 -10.13
N ALA A 63 -4.30 13.78 -10.90
CA ALA A 63 -3.16 13.43 -11.75
C ALA A 63 -2.95 14.45 -12.88
N GLU A 64 -4.02 14.92 -13.53
CA GLU A 64 -3.95 15.95 -14.57
C GLU A 64 -3.40 17.28 -14.01
N ILE A 65 -3.88 17.71 -12.84
CA ILE A 65 -3.37 18.93 -12.18
C ILE A 65 -1.88 18.78 -11.82
N ALA A 66 -1.44 17.61 -11.35
CA ALA A 66 -0.04 17.36 -11.06
C ALA A 66 0.83 17.47 -12.32
N ASN A 67 0.39 16.87 -13.44
CA ASN A 67 1.07 16.97 -14.72
C ASN A 67 1.13 18.41 -15.24
N LEU A 68 0.00 19.14 -15.18
CA LEU A 68 -0.05 20.55 -15.62
C LEU A 68 0.82 21.48 -14.76
N ARG A 69 0.97 21.18 -13.47
CA ARG A 69 1.89 21.92 -12.58
C ARG A 69 3.34 21.65 -12.91
N ALA A 70 3.72 20.39 -13.11
CA ALA A 70 5.07 20.02 -13.52
C ALA A 70 5.44 20.65 -14.87
N GLU A 71 4.51 20.69 -15.82
CA GLU A 71 4.74 21.35 -17.10
C GLU A 71 4.83 22.87 -16.97
N ASN A 72 4.00 23.50 -16.10
CA ASN A 72 4.14 24.92 -15.81
C ASN A 72 5.50 25.25 -15.19
N GLU A 73 5.98 24.44 -14.26
CA GLU A 73 7.29 24.60 -13.64
C GLU A 73 8.39 24.51 -14.70
N ARG A 74 8.35 23.46 -15.54
CA ARG A 74 9.29 23.28 -16.66
C ARG A 74 9.28 24.46 -17.63
N LEU A 75 8.11 24.98 -17.98
CA LEU A 75 7.95 26.13 -18.87
C LEU A 75 8.44 27.41 -18.21
N ASN A 76 8.19 27.59 -16.91
CA ASN A 76 8.66 28.73 -16.15
C ASN A 76 10.19 28.73 -16.08
N ASP A 77 10.81 27.60 -15.77
CA ASP A 77 12.26 27.42 -15.77
C ASP A 77 12.85 27.77 -17.14
N HIS A 78 12.20 27.31 -18.22
CA HIS A 78 12.61 27.63 -19.57
C HIS A 78 12.55 29.14 -19.85
N VAL A 79 11.48 29.82 -19.44
CA VAL A 79 11.33 31.28 -19.62
C VAL A 79 12.32 32.05 -18.75
N GLU A 80 12.57 31.62 -17.52
CA GLU A 80 13.55 32.23 -16.62
C GLU A 80 14.97 32.14 -17.19
N LEU A 81 15.35 31.00 -17.78
CA LEU A 81 16.62 30.85 -18.50
C LEU A 81 16.77 31.87 -19.64
N HIS A 82 15.71 32.10 -20.42
CA HIS A 82 15.69 33.11 -21.49
C HIS A 82 15.73 34.54 -20.95
N ARG A 83 15.01 34.82 -19.86
CA ARG A 83 14.90 36.15 -19.26
C ARG A 83 16.18 36.60 -18.56
N HIS A 84 16.93 35.66 -17.97
CA HIS A 84 18.23 35.93 -17.35
C HIS A 84 19.40 35.96 -18.35
N GLY A 85 19.12 36.04 -19.65
CA GLY A 85 20.13 36.23 -20.69
C GLY A 85 20.97 34.99 -20.99
N VAL A 86 20.58 33.82 -20.48
CA VAL A 86 21.19 32.54 -20.83
C VAL A 86 20.44 31.96 -22.02
N ILE A 87 20.53 32.64 -23.16
CA ILE A 87 20.35 31.94 -24.43
C ILE A 87 21.55 30.99 -24.52
N PRO A 88 21.40 29.66 -24.68
CA PRO A 88 22.49 28.84 -25.17
C PRO A 88 22.84 29.38 -26.56
N SER A 89 23.76 30.34 -26.59
CA SER A 89 24.33 30.85 -27.82
C SER A 89 25.09 29.68 -28.42
N ASP A 90 24.91 29.45 -29.73
CA ASP A 90 25.53 28.43 -30.59
C ASP A 90 27.08 28.49 -30.61
N GLY A 91 27.77 28.58 -29.46
CA GLY A 91 29.22 28.73 -29.45
C GLY A 91 29.93 28.85 -28.10
N ALA A 92 29.25 28.77 -26.96
CA ALA A 92 29.94 28.83 -25.66
C ALA A 92 29.40 27.76 -24.71
N ALA A 93 30.07 26.60 -24.72
CA ALA A 93 30.11 25.62 -23.65
C ALA A 93 28.96 25.70 -22.63
N ALA A 94 27.75 25.38 -23.09
CA ALA A 94 26.89 24.59 -22.26
C ALA A 94 27.76 23.40 -21.84
N LYS A 95 28.13 23.33 -20.55
CA LYS A 95 28.32 22.03 -19.92
C LYS A 95 26.95 21.36 -20.01
N LEU A 96 26.64 20.84 -21.20
CA LEU A 96 25.94 19.59 -21.36
C LEU A 96 26.54 18.68 -20.28
N PRO A 97 25.72 18.02 -19.45
CA PRO A 97 26.22 17.16 -18.38
C PRO A 97 27.34 16.32 -19.00
N ALA A 98 28.55 16.45 -18.46
CA ALA A 98 29.74 15.93 -19.13
C ALA A 98 29.42 14.48 -19.47
N ALA A 99 29.69 13.98 -20.68
CA ALA A 99 29.21 12.65 -21.10
C ALA A 99 29.47 11.54 -20.05
N LYS A 100 30.47 11.74 -19.18
CA LYS A 100 30.76 10.98 -17.96
C LYS A 100 29.68 11.01 -16.86
N GLU A 101 29.07 12.15 -16.55
CA GLU A 101 27.95 12.31 -15.60
C GLU A 101 26.65 11.68 -16.13
N VAL A 102 26.33 11.87 -17.42
CA VAL A 102 25.19 11.19 -18.04
C VAL A 102 25.41 9.67 -18.05
N ASN A 103 26.61 9.21 -18.36
CA ASN A 103 26.95 7.78 -18.33
C ASN A 103 26.89 7.21 -16.89
N LEU A 104 27.28 7.98 -15.87
CA LEU A 104 27.14 7.59 -14.46
C LEU A 104 25.67 7.52 -14.04
N LEU A 105 24.84 8.49 -14.43
CA LEU A 105 23.40 8.48 -14.16
C LEU A 105 22.72 7.30 -14.86
N SER A 106 23.03 7.07 -16.14
CA SER A 106 22.51 5.92 -16.90
C SER A 106 23.01 4.57 -16.36
N ALA A 107 24.20 4.52 -15.74
CA ALA A 107 24.67 3.33 -15.05
C ALA A 107 23.91 3.10 -13.74
N ALA A 108 23.78 4.14 -12.90
CA ALA A 108 23.05 4.07 -11.64
C ALA A 108 21.55 3.76 -11.85
N GLN A 109 20.93 4.31 -12.89
CA GLN A 109 19.54 4.03 -13.22
C GLN A 109 19.35 2.57 -13.65
N ARG A 110 20.23 2.03 -14.51
CA ARG A 110 20.19 0.60 -14.89
C ARG A 110 20.40 -0.32 -13.68
N GLU A 111 21.27 0.08 -12.76
CA GLU A 111 21.48 -0.64 -11.50
C GLU A 111 20.23 -0.59 -10.61
N ALA A 112 19.58 0.57 -10.47
CA ALA A 112 18.33 0.70 -9.74
C ALA A 112 17.21 -0.16 -10.37
N GLU A 113 17.07 -0.14 -11.70
CA GLU A 113 16.12 -0.98 -12.44
C GLU A 113 16.38 -2.48 -12.20
N GLN A 114 17.66 -2.90 -12.17
CA GLN A 114 18.04 -4.28 -11.85
C GLN A 114 17.69 -4.67 -10.41
N ILE A 115 17.94 -3.80 -9.44
CA ILE A 115 17.59 -4.03 -8.04
C ILE A 115 16.07 -4.15 -7.88
N ILE A 116 15.30 -3.28 -8.54
CA ILE A 116 13.83 -3.33 -8.53
C ILE A 116 13.33 -4.66 -9.12
N ALA A 117 13.87 -5.10 -10.25
CA ALA A 117 13.52 -6.39 -10.85
C ALA A 117 13.81 -7.56 -9.89
N GLN A 118 15.00 -7.57 -9.27
CA GLN A 118 15.38 -8.60 -8.28
C GLN A 118 14.47 -8.59 -7.05
N ALA A 119 14.08 -7.40 -6.57
CA ALA A 119 13.18 -7.25 -5.44
C ALA A 119 11.77 -7.79 -5.78
N HIS A 120 11.26 -7.54 -6.99
CA HIS A 120 10.00 -8.12 -7.44
C HIS A 120 10.04 -9.65 -7.54
N ASP A 121 11.10 -10.22 -8.12
CA ASP A 121 11.29 -11.68 -8.20
C ASP A 121 11.41 -12.32 -6.82
N TYR A 122 12.11 -11.65 -5.90
CA TYR A 122 12.17 -12.09 -4.50
C TYR A 122 10.80 -12.04 -3.83
N ALA A 123 10.06 -10.93 -3.96
CA ALA A 123 8.73 -10.78 -3.38
C ALA A 123 7.75 -11.85 -3.90
N ARG A 124 7.80 -12.15 -5.20
CA ARG A 124 6.99 -13.22 -5.81
C ARG A 124 7.31 -14.58 -5.20
N ARG A 125 8.60 -14.92 -5.08
CA ARG A 125 9.04 -16.19 -4.46
C ARG A 125 8.62 -16.30 -3.00
N VAL A 126 8.72 -15.20 -2.24
CA VAL A 126 8.28 -15.18 -0.83
C VAL A 126 6.77 -15.39 -0.72
N ALA A 127 5.98 -14.76 -1.58
CA ALA A 127 4.53 -14.95 -1.60
C ALA A 127 4.14 -16.40 -1.97
N GLU A 128 4.79 -16.98 -2.97
CA GLU A 128 4.58 -18.38 -3.36
C GLU A 128 4.97 -19.35 -2.23
N TYR A 129 6.10 -19.13 -1.57
CA TYR A 129 6.53 -19.93 -0.42
C TYR A 129 5.56 -19.80 0.77
N ALA A 130 5.14 -18.57 1.11
CA ALA A 130 4.19 -18.34 2.19
C ALA A 130 2.85 -19.03 1.91
N ARG A 131 2.39 -19.03 0.65
CA ARG A 131 1.17 -19.72 0.23
C ARG A 131 1.30 -21.24 0.40
N MET A 132 2.38 -21.86 -0.10
CA MET A 132 2.60 -23.30 0.07
C MET A 132 2.63 -23.68 1.56
N GLN A 133 3.29 -22.86 2.38
CA GLN A 133 3.37 -23.12 3.81
C GLN A 133 2.02 -23.01 4.50
N TYR A 134 1.22 -22.00 4.15
CA TYR A 134 -0.14 -21.85 4.66
C TYR A 134 -1.03 -23.02 4.25
N GLU A 135 -1.00 -23.43 2.98
CA GLU A 135 -1.76 -24.56 2.48
C GLU A 135 -1.38 -25.86 3.20
N SER A 136 -0.08 -26.10 3.42
CA SER A 136 0.40 -27.26 4.19
C SER A 136 -0.08 -27.24 5.63
N TYR A 137 -0.02 -26.09 6.31
CA TYR A 137 -0.48 -25.96 7.69
C TYR A 137 -2.00 -26.15 7.81
N MET A 138 -2.77 -25.59 6.88
CA MET A 138 -4.23 -25.78 6.83
C MET A 138 -4.64 -27.21 6.55
N GLN A 139 -3.91 -27.92 5.67
CA GLN A 139 -4.15 -29.34 5.42
C GLN A 139 -3.89 -30.18 6.68
N ALA A 140 -2.78 -29.93 7.38
CA ALA A 140 -2.47 -30.62 8.63
C ALA A 140 -3.54 -30.35 9.71
N ALA A 141 -3.95 -29.10 9.87
CA ALA A 141 -5.01 -28.71 10.81
C ALA A 141 -6.36 -29.34 10.46
N ALA A 142 -6.70 -29.44 9.17
CA ALA A 142 -7.94 -30.08 8.72
C ALA A 142 -7.96 -31.58 9.02
N GLU A 143 -6.84 -32.27 8.81
CA GLU A 143 -6.74 -33.70 9.14
C GLU A 143 -6.82 -33.94 10.66
N GLU A 144 -6.17 -33.10 11.47
CA GLU A 144 -6.27 -33.17 12.93
C GLU A 144 -7.70 -32.91 13.41
N ALA A 145 -8.34 -31.86 12.88
CA ALA A 145 -9.71 -31.51 13.24
C ALA A 145 -10.70 -32.62 12.84
N LYS A 146 -10.46 -33.28 11.71
CA LYS A 146 -11.26 -34.42 11.25
C LYS A 146 -11.10 -35.64 12.16
N GLN A 147 -9.87 -35.97 12.54
CA GLN A 147 -9.61 -37.10 13.45
C GLN A 147 -10.29 -36.91 14.80
N GLU A 148 -10.25 -35.70 15.36
CA GLU A 148 -10.90 -35.41 16.63
C GLU A 148 -12.44 -35.42 16.50
N ALA A 149 -12.99 -34.90 15.40
CA ALA A 149 -14.42 -35.00 15.13
C ALA A 149 -14.89 -36.47 14.99
N GLU A 150 -14.12 -37.32 14.30
CA GLU A 150 -14.38 -38.75 14.18
C GLU A 150 -14.33 -39.47 15.53
N ARG A 151 -13.36 -39.09 16.38
CA ARG A 151 -13.24 -39.62 17.74
C ARG A 151 -14.49 -39.32 18.57
N VAL A 152 -14.99 -38.09 18.54
CA VAL A 152 -16.22 -37.72 19.27
C VAL A 152 -17.43 -38.50 18.75
N VAL A 153 -17.55 -38.71 17.43
CA VAL A 153 -18.61 -39.57 16.88
C VAL A 153 -18.51 -41.00 17.39
N GLN A 154 -17.30 -41.54 17.50
CA GLN A 154 -17.08 -42.89 18.00
C GLN A 154 -17.41 -43.01 19.50
N ASP A 155 -17.04 -42.01 20.29
CA ASP A 155 -17.36 -41.93 21.72
C ASP A 155 -18.88 -41.78 21.94
N TYR A 156 -19.56 -40.94 21.14
CA TYR A 156 -21.01 -40.83 21.15
C TYR A 156 -21.70 -42.15 20.77
N ARG A 157 -21.20 -42.83 19.73
CA ARG A 157 -21.73 -44.14 19.30
C ARG A 157 -21.60 -45.19 20.39
N SER A 158 -20.47 -45.24 21.09
CA SER A 158 -20.23 -46.21 22.17
C SER A 158 -21.10 -45.94 23.41
N SER A 159 -21.38 -44.67 23.72
CA SER A 159 -22.19 -44.26 24.87
C SER A 159 -23.70 -44.32 24.62
N ALA A 160 -24.16 -44.04 23.40
CA ALA A 160 -25.59 -44.05 23.04
C ALA A 160 -26.17 -45.47 22.86
N GLY A 161 -25.31 -46.48 22.61
CA GLY A 161 -25.72 -47.87 22.45
C GLY A 161 -26.78 -48.04 21.35
N THR A 162 -27.93 -48.64 21.68
CA THR A 162 -29.03 -48.87 20.72
C THR A 162 -29.83 -47.62 20.35
N ASN A 163 -29.68 -46.51 21.08
CA ASN A 163 -30.39 -45.25 20.84
C ASN A 163 -29.54 -44.24 20.04
N PHE A 164 -28.59 -44.72 19.24
CA PHE A 164 -27.72 -43.88 18.43
C PHE A 164 -28.50 -43.13 17.35
N ASP A 165 -28.34 -41.81 17.33
CA ASP A 165 -28.83 -40.92 16.26
C ASP A 165 -27.63 -40.36 15.47
N ASP A 166 -27.51 -40.80 14.22
CA ASP A 166 -26.43 -40.41 13.32
C ASP A 166 -26.48 -38.91 12.95
N THR A 167 -27.68 -38.31 12.97
CA THR A 167 -27.85 -36.90 12.63
C THR A 167 -27.29 -35.99 13.72
N VAL A 168 -27.44 -36.38 14.99
CA VAL A 168 -26.89 -35.66 16.15
C VAL A 168 -25.37 -35.78 16.17
N ALA A 169 -24.85 -37.00 15.97
CA ALA A 169 -23.41 -37.26 15.91
C ALA A 169 -22.72 -36.45 14.80
N THR A 170 -23.31 -36.43 13.60
CA THR A 170 -22.75 -35.69 12.45
C THR A 170 -22.78 -34.18 12.70
N ARG A 171 -23.84 -33.65 13.32
CA ARG A 171 -23.94 -32.23 13.66
C ARG A 171 -22.90 -31.81 14.69
N GLU A 172 -22.66 -32.64 15.70
CA GLU A 172 -21.67 -32.39 16.73
C GLU A 172 -20.24 -32.47 16.17
N ALA A 173 -19.96 -33.44 15.31
CA ALA A 173 -18.70 -33.56 14.57
C ALA A 173 -18.39 -32.31 13.74
N LEU A 174 -19.37 -31.82 12.97
CA LEU A 174 -19.21 -30.60 12.16
C LEU A 174 -18.97 -29.35 13.02
N ARG A 175 -19.63 -29.26 14.19
CA ARG A 175 -19.39 -28.17 15.14
C ARG A 175 -17.96 -28.18 15.65
N ILE A 176 -17.48 -29.33 16.10
CA ILE A 176 -16.14 -29.51 16.64
C ILE A 176 -15.07 -29.25 15.59
N PHE A 177 -15.25 -29.80 14.38
CA PHE A 177 -14.39 -29.54 13.24
C PHE A 177 -14.31 -28.03 12.94
N GLY A 178 -15.47 -27.36 12.86
CA GLY A 178 -15.53 -25.91 12.61
C GLY A 178 -14.83 -25.09 13.69
N GLU A 179 -15.08 -25.38 14.97
CA GLU A 179 -14.44 -24.69 16.10
C GLU A 179 -12.91 -24.83 16.08
N MET A 180 -12.39 -26.04 15.82
CA MET A 180 -10.95 -26.26 15.69
C MET A 180 -10.37 -25.56 14.47
N MET A 181 -11.02 -25.62 13.31
CA MET A 181 -10.53 -24.93 12.12
C MET A 181 -10.46 -23.42 12.31
N ILE A 182 -11.46 -22.83 12.98
CA ILE A 182 -11.44 -21.41 13.34
C ILE A 182 -10.26 -21.10 14.27
N SER A 183 -10.01 -21.94 15.28
CA SER A 183 -8.87 -21.79 16.19
C SER A 183 -7.52 -21.82 15.44
N HIS A 184 -7.34 -22.79 14.53
CA HIS A 184 -6.13 -22.92 13.71
C HIS A 184 -5.96 -21.73 12.74
N MET A 185 -7.04 -21.27 12.11
CA MET A 185 -7.00 -20.07 11.25
C MET A 185 -6.61 -18.82 12.06
N GLN A 186 -7.14 -18.65 13.27
CA GLN A 186 -6.75 -17.53 14.14
C GLN A 186 -5.29 -17.62 14.57
N ALA A 187 -4.79 -18.82 14.87
CA ALA A 187 -3.38 -19.04 15.18
C ALA A 187 -2.47 -18.70 13.98
N ALA A 188 -2.85 -19.15 12.78
CA ALA A 188 -2.13 -18.83 11.55
C ALA A 188 -2.12 -17.32 11.26
N ALA A 189 -3.26 -16.63 11.43
CA ALA A 189 -3.35 -15.18 11.25
C ALA A 189 -2.41 -14.43 12.19
N ARG A 190 -2.38 -14.80 13.49
CA ARG A 190 -1.42 -14.21 14.45
C ARG A 190 0.03 -14.48 14.06
N HIS A 191 0.33 -15.67 13.56
CA HIS A 191 1.67 -15.98 13.06
C HIS A 191 2.08 -15.12 11.86
N LEU A 192 1.14 -14.88 10.93
CA LEU A 192 1.36 -13.98 9.79
C LEU A 192 1.55 -12.53 10.24
N ASP A 193 0.73 -12.03 11.17
CA ASP A 193 0.85 -10.68 11.71
C ASP A 193 2.21 -10.49 12.39
N ASN A 194 2.60 -11.41 13.27
CA ASN A 194 3.91 -11.40 13.92
C ASN A 194 5.07 -11.46 12.91
N GLY A 195 4.94 -12.29 11.88
CA GLY A 195 5.93 -12.39 10.80
C GLY A 195 6.05 -11.09 10.01
N SER A 196 4.93 -10.43 9.72
CA SER A 196 4.90 -9.15 9.01
C SER A 196 5.55 -8.03 9.81
N GLU A 197 5.31 -7.97 11.12
CA GLU A 197 5.96 -7.00 12.00
C GLU A 197 7.47 -7.24 12.09
N GLN A 198 7.90 -8.50 12.19
CA GLN A 198 9.31 -8.85 12.21
C GLN A 198 9.99 -8.43 10.89
N LEU A 199 9.34 -8.69 9.75
CA LEU A 199 9.84 -8.27 8.44
C LEU A 199 9.95 -6.74 8.36
N ALA A 200 8.92 -6.01 8.79
CA ALA A 200 8.93 -4.55 8.83
C ALA A 200 10.09 -4.00 9.67
N ARG A 201 10.34 -4.58 10.85
CA ARG A 201 11.48 -4.20 11.71
C ARG A 201 12.82 -4.51 11.05
N THR A 202 12.94 -5.62 10.33
CA THR A 202 14.18 -5.94 9.60
C THR A 202 14.41 -5.00 8.43
N MET A 203 13.35 -4.62 7.70
CA MET A 203 13.44 -3.65 6.60
C MET A 203 13.83 -2.27 7.11
N ASP A 204 13.21 -1.81 8.20
CA ASP A 204 13.53 -0.52 8.83
C ASP A 204 14.98 -0.48 9.33
N ARG A 205 15.48 -1.60 9.88
CA ARG A 205 16.89 -1.76 10.25
C ARG A 205 17.81 -1.64 9.04
N ILE A 206 17.52 -2.34 7.94
CA ILE A 206 18.34 -2.29 6.71
C ILE A 206 18.35 -0.87 6.14
N VAL A 207 17.20 -0.18 6.11
CA VAL A 207 17.10 1.21 5.66
C VAL A 207 17.93 2.14 6.55
N THR A 208 17.85 1.97 7.86
CA THR A 208 18.61 2.77 8.84
C THR A 208 20.12 2.51 8.73
N GLU A 209 20.54 1.26 8.54
CA GLU A 209 21.94 0.88 8.33
C GLU A 209 22.47 1.41 7.00
N ALA A 210 21.67 1.37 5.93
CA ALA A 210 22.04 1.95 4.63
C ALA A 210 22.18 3.48 4.70
N ALA A 211 21.26 4.16 5.39
CA ALA A 211 21.34 5.61 5.62
C ALA A 211 22.53 5.98 6.53
N GLY A 212 22.82 5.15 7.54
CA GLY A 212 23.99 5.27 8.42
C GLY A 212 25.30 5.13 7.64
N ALA A 213 25.42 4.12 6.77
CA ALA A 213 26.61 3.92 5.95
C ALA A 213 26.85 5.09 4.96
N ALA A 214 25.80 5.65 4.39
CA ALA A 214 25.89 6.83 3.52
C ALA A 214 26.42 8.07 4.27
N SER A 215 25.95 8.31 5.50
CA SER A 215 26.39 9.44 6.33
C SER A 215 27.81 9.31 6.86
N VAL A 216 28.30 8.10 7.17
CA VAL A 216 29.69 7.88 7.58
C VAL A 216 30.67 8.07 6.41
N SER A 217 30.25 7.76 5.17
CA SER A 217 31.06 8.01 3.97
C SER A 217 31.22 9.49 3.62
N ALA A 218 30.22 10.32 3.94
CA ALA A 218 30.25 11.77 3.73
C ALA A 218 31.07 12.53 4.81
N GLY A 219 31.45 11.84 5.89
CA GLY A 219 32.09 12.44 7.06
C GLY A 219 33.59 12.19 7.22
N GLN A 220 34.27 11.48 6.32
CA GLN A 220 35.74 11.32 6.41
C GLN A 220 36.45 12.57 5.84
N PRO A 221 37.11 13.40 6.68
CA PRO A 221 38.02 14.41 6.17
C PRO A 221 39.27 13.70 5.63
N GLN A 222 39.59 13.93 4.36
CA GLN A 222 40.90 13.57 3.81
C GLN A 222 41.99 14.27 4.63
N VAL A 223 42.64 13.53 5.54
CA VAL A 223 43.82 14.00 6.25
C VAL A 223 44.94 14.14 5.22
N ALA A 224 45.18 15.38 4.79
CA ALA A 224 46.25 15.73 3.88
C ALA A 224 47.61 15.45 4.53
N LEU A 225 48.38 14.54 3.92
CA LEU A 225 49.77 14.27 4.27
C LEU A 225 50.63 15.53 4.08
N PRO A 226 51.51 15.88 5.04
CA PRO A 226 52.36 17.07 4.92
C PRO A 226 53.47 16.83 3.90
N ARG A 227 53.53 17.69 2.88
CA ARG A 227 54.64 17.73 1.92
C ARG A 227 55.89 18.26 2.62
N HIS A 228 56.87 17.38 2.82
CA HIS A 228 58.22 17.77 3.19
C HIS A 228 58.83 18.66 2.10
N GLN A 229 59.21 19.88 2.49
CA GLN A 229 60.13 20.73 1.74
C GLN A 229 61.50 20.05 1.66
N GLN A 230 62.01 19.87 0.45
CA GLN A 230 63.43 19.65 0.22
C GLN A 230 63.93 20.57 -0.90
N ARG A 231 64.76 21.52 -0.44
CA ARG A 231 65.85 22.28 -1.08
C ARG A 231 65.53 23.17 -2.28
#